data_AF-A0A0C1XWG8-F1
#
_entry.id   AF-A0A0C1XWG8-F1
#
_cell.length_a   1.000
_cell.length_b   1.000
_cell.length_c   1.000
_cell.angle_alpha   90.00
_cell.angle_beta   90.00
_cell.angle_gamma   90.00
#
_symmetry.space_group_name_H-M   'P 1'
#
loop_
_entity.id
_entity.type
_entity.pdbx_description
1 polymer ?
#
loop_
_entity_poly.entity_id
_entity_poly.type
_entity_poly.pdbx_seq_one_letter_code
_entity_poly.pdbx_strand_id
1 'polypeptide(L)'
;MSRARLERVRAAAGIVKLALQQIEDELGGPGDAEFLAGMLRELFDEAFPQDGVFGSLNQLLTTASRAAALTTLDSEDTESAACAIEEAAALVADSAGMRLHLATSTLHPQGERP
;
A
#
# COMPACT_ATOMS: atom_id res chain seq x y z
N MET A 1 -19.88 -0.68 21.50
CA MET A 1 -18.42 -0.96 21.38
C MET A 1 -17.87 -0.80 19.95
N SER A 2 -18.63 -1.15 18.91
CA SER A 2 -18.25 -0.93 17.49
C SER A 2 -17.98 0.54 17.15
N ARG A 3 -18.81 1.48 17.63
CA ARG A 3 -18.63 2.92 17.39
C ARG A 3 -17.27 3.44 17.87
N ALA A 4 -16.87 3.12 19.10
CA ALA A 4 -15.57 3.53 19.64
C ALA A 4 -14.37 2.89 18.89
N ARG A 5 -14.53 1.64 18.41
CA ARG A 5 -13.53 1.00 17.53
C ARG A 5 -13.41 1.74 16.20
N LEU A 6 -14.54 2.11 15.60
CA LEU A 6 -14.58 2.85 14.34
C LEU A 6 -13.97 4.24 14.47
N GLU A 7 -14.21 4.97 15.57
CA GLU A 7 -13.56 6.27 15.80
C GLU A 7 -12.03 6.16 15.89
N ARG A 8 -11.50 5.07 16.49
CA ARG A 8 -10.05 4.83 16.49
C ARG A 8 -9.49 4.56 15.10
N VAL A 9 -10.21 3.78 14.28
CA VAL A 9 -9.82 3.54 12.89
C VAL A 9 -9.85 4.85 12.08
N ARG A 10 -10.85 5.70 12.29
CA ARG A 10 -10.92 7.02 11.66
C ARG A 10 -9.75 7.92 12.05
N ALA A 11 -9.38 7.95 13.33
CA ALA A 11 -8.22 8.70 13.80
C ALA A 11 -6.92 8.19 13.16
N ALA A 12 -6.71 6.87 13.13
CA ALA A 12 -5.56 6.25 12.47
C ALA A 12 -5.50 6.57 10.96
N ALA A 13 -6.63 6.46 10.26
CA ALA A 13 -6.74 6.83 8.86
C ALA A 13 -6.44 8.31 8.63
N GLY A 14 -6.82 9.19 9.56
CA GLY A 14 -6.43 10.61 9.53
C GLY A 14 -4.92 10.82 9.61
N ILE A 15 -4.23 10.07 10.49
CA ILE A 15 -2.76 10.12 10.60
C ILE A 15 -2.09 9.63 9.32
N VAL A 16 -2.56 8.51 8.75
CA VAL A 16 -2.06 7.99 7.47
C VAL A 16 -2.20 9.03 6.35
N LYS A 17 -3.34 9.71 6.27
CA LYS A 17 -3.55 10.79 5.28
C LYS A 17 -2.57 11.95 5.46
N LEU A 18 -2.28 12.34 6.70
CA LEU A 18 -1.29 13.40 6.96
C LEU A 18 0.12 12.95 6.56
N ALA A 19 0.50 11.70 6.83
CA ALA A 19 1.78 11.16 6.42
C ALA A 19 1.93 11.12 4.88
N LEU A 20 0.86 10.72 4.17
CA LEU A 20 0.84 10.75 2.70
C LEU A 20 0.94 12.17 2.15
N GLN A 21 0.22 13.13 2.73
CA GLN A 21 0.31 14.54 2.33
C GLN A 21 1.75 15.06 2.47
N GLN A 22 2.44 14.71 3.55
CA GLN A 22 3.83 15.11 3.73
C GLN A 22 4.73 14.55 2.61
N ILE A 23 4.53 13.30 2.20
CA ILE A 23 5.30 12.69 1.09
C ILE A 23 4.98 13.41 -0.24
N GLU A 24 3.71 13.73 -0.48
CA GLU A 24 3.28 14.50 -1.66
C GLU A 24 3.89 15.91 -1.69
N ASP A 25 4.00 16.55 -0.53
CA ASP A 25 4.61 17.87 -0.41
C ASP A 25 6.12 17.83 -0.74
N GLU A 26 6.85 16.80 -0.26
CA GLU A 26 8.25 16.57 -0.62
C GLU A 26 8.43 16.27 -2.12
N LEU A 27 7.49 15.52 -2.73
CA LEU A 27 7.46 15.27 -4.18
C LEU A 27 7.25 16.55 -5.00
N GLY A 28 6.55 17.54 -4.44
CA GLY A 28 6.32 18.84 -5.07
C GLY A 28 7.53 19.79 -5.02
N GLY A 29 8.55 19.45 -4.22
CA GLY A 29 9.78 20.22 -4.09
C GLY A 29 10.76 20.02 -5.25
N PRO A 30 11.85 20.82 -5.31
CA PRO A 30 12.94 20.57 -6.24
C PRO A 30 13.65 19.26 -5.87
N GLY A 31 13.84 18.37 -6.84
CA GLY A 31 14.54 17.11 -6.67
C GLY A 31 15.10 16.59 -7.98
N ASP A 32 16.07 15.68 -7.89
CA ASP A 32 16.63 14.98 -9.04
C ASP A 32 16.09 13.53 -9.13
N ALA A 33 16.57 12.79 -10.14
CA ALA A 33 16.12 11.43 -10.38
C ALA A 33 16.54 10.46 -9.26
N GLU A 34 17.66 10.72 -8.57
CA GLU A 34 18.12 9.92 -7.44
C GLU A 34 17.19 10.10 -6.23
N PHE A 35 16.86 11.34 -5.91
CA PHE A 35 15.90 11.67 -4.84
C PHE A 35 14.52 11.06 -5.09
N LEU A 36 13.98 11.21 -6.31
CA LEU A 36 12.70 10.61 -6.68
C LEU A 36 12.73 9.08 -6.57
N ALA A 37 13.80 8.44 -7.07
CA ALA A 37 13.94 6.99 -6.96
C ALA A 37 14.08 6.53 -5.50
N GLY A 38 14.77 7.29 -4.66
CA GLY A 38 14.86 7.05 -3.21
C GLY A 38 13.47 7.06 -2.55
N MET A 39 12.68 8.12 -2.78
CA MET A 39 11.33 8.19 -2.21
C MET A 39 10.40 7.07 -2.70
N LEU A 40 10.47 6.70 -3.99
CA LEU A 40 9.67 5.59 -4.51
C LEU A 40 10.06 4.23 -3.90
N ARG A 41 11.33 4.03 -3.52
CA ARG A 41 11.79 2.83 -2.80
C ARG A 41 11.29 2.76 -1.35
N GLU A 42 10.99 3.89 -0.72
CA GLU A 42 10.33 3.89 0.60
C GLU A 42 8.87 3.42 0.50
N LEU A 43 8.20 3.67 -0.64
CA LEU A 43 6.84 3.19 -0.89
C LEU A 43 6.83 1.68 -1.20
N PHE A 44 7.87 1.20 -1.87
CA PHE A 44 8.07 -0.20 -2.25
C PHE A 44 9.53 -0.61 -2.02
N ASP A 45 9.76 -1.41 -0.98
CA ASP A 45 11.07 -1.99 -0.71
C ASP A 45 11.29 -3.17 -1.68
N GLU A 46 12.27 -3.03 -2.57
CA GLU A 46 12.57 -4.02 -3.60
C GLU A 46 13.16 -5.32 -3.03
N ALA A 47 13.95 -5.22 -1.96
CA ALA A 47 14.57 -6.37 -1.33
C ALA A 47 13.56 -7.15 -0.48
N PHE A 48 12.64 -6.41 0.15
CA PHE A 48 11.63 -6.93 1.05
C PHE A 48 10.27 -6.26 0.80
N PRO A 49 9.52 -6.64 -0.25
CA PRO A 49 8.26 -5.97 -0.63
C PRO A 49 7.23 -5.83 0.49
N GLN A 50 7.23 -6.75 1.46
CA GLN A 50 6.37 -6.68 2.64
C GLN A 50 6.70 -5.52 3.60
N ASP A 51 7.93 -5.02 3.60
CA ASP A 51 8.41 -3.99 4.52
C ASP A 51 8.12 -2.57 4.03
N GLY A 52 7.80 -2.40 2.74
CA GLY A 52 7.35 -1.13 2.17
C GLY A 52 5.91 -0.75 2.55
N VAL A 53 5.52 0.49 2.25
CA VAL A 53 4.15 1.00 2.48
C VAL A 53 3.10 0.13 1.77
N PHE A 54 3.37 -0.29 0.53
CA PHE A 54 2.47 -1.17 -0.21
C PHE A 54 2.34 -2.56 0.40
N GLY A 55 3.42 -3.11 0.96
CA GLY A 55 3.39 -4.36 1.73
C GLY A 55 2.50 -4.26 2.95
N SER A 56 2.62 -3.16 3.71
CA SER A 56 1.76 -2.86 4.85
C SER A 56 0.28 -2.73 4.47
N LEU A 57 -0.03 -2.07 3.34
CA LEU A 57 -1.39 -1.95 2.82
C LEU A 57 -1.96 -3.31 2.36
N ASN A 58 -1.15 -4.11 1.67
CA ASN A 58 -1.52 -5.47 1.27
C ASN A 58 -1.87 -6.33 2.50
N GLN A 59 -1.06 -6.28 3.56
CA GLN A 59 -1.34 -7.00 4.80
C GLN A 59 -2.62 -6.53 5.48
N LEU A 60 -2.89 -5.21 5.47
CA LEU A 60 -4.14 -4.66 6.00
C LEU A 60 -5.36 -5.18 5.24
N LEU A 61 -5.32 -5.17 3.91
CA LEU A 61 -6.40 -5.67 3.05
C LEU A 61 -6.58 -7.19 3.20
N THR A 62 -5.49 -7.95 3.27
CA THR A 62 -5.53 -9.39 3.57
C THR A 62 -6.22 -9.67 4.91
N THR A 63 -5.93 -8.86 5.93
CA THR A 63 -6.60 -8.96 7.24
C THR A 63 -8.09 -8.59 7.12
N ALA A 64 -8.43 -7.61 6.30
CA ALA A 64 -9.82 -7.21 6.04
C ALA A 64 -10.61 -8.29 5.29
N SER A 65 -10.02 -8.99 4.31
CA SER A 65 -10.66 -10.14 3.64
C SER A 65 -11.01 -11.23 4.65
N ARG A 66 -10.05 -11.61 5.51
CA ARG A 66 -10.29 -12.61 6.56
C ARG A 66 -11.40 -12.19 7.52
N ALA A 67 -11.49 -10.90 7.84
CA ALA A 67 -12.58 -10.37 8.65
C ALA A 67 -13.93 -10.40 7.91
N ALA A 68 -13.94 -10.09 6.61
CA ALA A 68 -15.14 -10.17 5.77
C ALA A 68 -15.65 -11.61 5.69
N ALA A 69 -14.77 -12.59 5.45
CA ALA A 69 -15.10 -14.02 5.39
C ALA A 69 -15.74 -14.57 6.68
N LEU A 70 -15.53 -13.89 7.82
CA LEU A 70 -16.10 -14.26 9.13
C LEU A 70 -17.35 -13.45 9.50
N THR A 71 -17.78 -12.53 8.64
CA THR A 71 -18.96 -11.70 8.89
C THR A 71 -20.23 -12.47 8.53
N THR A 72 -21.27 -12.35 9.37
CA THR A 72 -22.56 -12.99 9.11
C THR A 72 -23.36 -12.16 8.09
N LEU A 73 -23.12 -12.41 6.80
CA LEU A 73 -24.03 -12.10 5.70
C LEU A 73 -24.59 -13.43 5.14
N ASP A 74 -25.43 -13.38 4.11
CA ASP A 74 -25.67 -14.59 3.31
C ASP A 74 -24.32 -15.09 2.74
N SER A 75 -24.18 -16.41 2.56
CA SER A 75 -22.89 -17.03 2.27
C SER A 75 -22.26 -16.54 0.96
N GLU A 76 -23.09 -16.32 -0.08
CA GLU A 76 -22.62 -15.81 -1.38
C GLU A 76 -22.11 -14.36 -1.28
N ASP A 77 -22.78 -13.51 -0.48
CA ASP A 77 -22.37 -12.11 -0.27
C ASP A 77 -21.07 -12.02 0.55
N THR A 78 -20.87 -12.96 1.48
CA THR A 78 -19.67 -13.04 2.31
C THR A 78 -18.44 -13.40 1.48
N GLU A 79 -18.55 -14.42 0.62
CA GLU A 79 -17.48 -14.87 -0.27
C GLU A 79 -17.15 -13.79 -1.32
N SER A 80 -18.18 -13.17 -1.91
CA SER A 80 -18.01 -12.08 -2.88
C SER A 80 -17.26 -10.89 -2.27
N ALA A 81 -17.61 -10.48 -1.05
CA ALA A 81 -16.93 -9.38 -0.37
C ALA A 81 -15.47 -9.71 -0.01
N ALA A 82 -15.19 -10.91 0.48
CA ALA A 82 -13.84 -11.36 0.79
C ALA A 82 -12.97 -11.41 -0.48
N CYS A 83 -13.50 -11.99 -1.57
CA CYS A 83 -12.84 -12.07 -2.87
C CYS A 83 -12.49 -10.67 -3.42
N ALA A 84 -13.44 -9.73 -3.41
CA ALA A 84 -13.18 -8.36 -3.86
C ALA A 84 -12.07 -7.66 -3.04
N ILE A 85 -11.96 -7.95 -1.74
CA ILE A 85 -10.90 -7.39 -0.90
C ILE A 85 -9.54 -8.06 -1.21
N GLU A 86 -9.51 -9.36 -1.49
CA GLU A 86 -8.30 -10.06 -1.91
C GLU A 86 -7.78 -9.56 -3.26
N GLU A 87 -8.67 -9.33 -4.22
CA GLU A 87 -8.32 -8.72 -5.50
C GLU A 87 -7.70 -7.33 -5.31
N ALA A 88 -8.28 -6.49 -4.43
CA ALA A 88 -7.71 -5.19 -4.09
C ALA A 88 -6.30 -5.32 -3.47
N ALA A 89 -6.09 -6.32 -2.60
CA ALA A 89 -4.79 -6.58 -1.98
C ALA A 89 -3.73 -6.98 -3.03
N ALA A 90 -4.09 -7.86 -3.97
CA ALA A 90 -3.23 -8.28 -5.07
C ALA A 90 -2.85 -7.13 -6.00
N LEU A 91 -3.79 -6.23 -6.30
CA LEU A 91 -3.51 -5.04 -7.14
C LEU A 91 -2.46 -4.11 -6.51
N VAL A 92 -2.52 -3.91 -5.19
CA VAL A 92 -1.56 -3.07 -4.45
C VAL A 92 -0.17 -3.70 -4.43
N ALA A 93 -0.07 -5.01 -4.20
CA ALA A 93 1.23 -5.67 -4.09
C ALA A 93 1.89 -5.94 -5.46
N ASP A 94 1.18 -6.62 -6.35
CA ASP A 94 1.79 -7.17 -7.58
C ASP A 94 1.90 -6.12 -8.67
N SER A 95 0.81 -5.41 -8.95
CA SER A 95 0.76 -4.48 -10.09
C SER A 95 1.47 -3.17 -9.79
N ALA A 96 1.30 -2.60 -8.60
CA ALA A 96 1.97 -1.35 -8.25
C ALA A 96 3.46 -1.56 -7.95
N GLY A 97 3.82 -2.62 -7.22
CA GLY A 97 5.21 -2.93 -6.89
C GLY A 97 6.10 -3.13 -8.12
N MET A 98 5.67 -3.98 -9.07
CA MET A 98 6.42 -4.21 -10.31
C MET A 98 6.62 -2.93 -11.13
N ARG A 99 5.61 -2.04 -11.16
CA ARG A 99 5.69 -0.78 -11.89
C ARG A 99 6.63 0.22 -11.22
N LEU A 100 6.65 0.25 -9.89
CA LEU A 100 7.60 1.08 -9.15
C LEU A 100 9.03 0.60 -9.34
N HIS A 101 9.28 -0.70 -9.24
CA HIS A 101 10.59 -1.26 -9.53
C HIS A 101 11.11 -0.87 -10.93
N LEU A 102 10.27 -1.02 -11.96
CA LEU A 102 10.63 -0.61 -13.33
C LEU A 102 10.96 0.89 -13.42
N ALA A 103 10.20 1.73 -12.72
CA ALA A 103 10.43 3.16 -12.67
C ALA A 103 11.75 3.50 -11.95
N THR A 104 12.02 2.89 -10.79
CA THR A 104 13.22 3.16 -9.98
C THR A 104 14.50 2.68 -10.69
N SER A 105 14.47 1.51 -11.34
CA SER A 105 15.59 1.02 -12.16
C SER A 105 15.85 1.90 -13.39
N THR A 106 14.83 2.61 -13.89
CA THR A 106 14.97 3.56 -15.00
C THR A 106 15.54 4.90 -14.53
N LEU A 107 15.03 5.42 -13.41
CA LEU A 107 15.39 6.73 -12.85
C LEU A 107 16.80 6.73 -12.24
N HIS A 108 17.13 5.69 -11.48
CA HIS A 108 18.40 5.59 -10.77
C HIS A 108 18.82 4.12 -10.64
N PRO A 109 19.51 3.56 -11.67
CA PRO A 109 19.95 2.17 -11.66
C PRO A 109 21.00 1.96 -10.55
N GLN A 110 20.74 1.07 -9.59
CA GLN A 110 21.70 0.73 -8.52
C GLN A 110 22.69 -0.37 -8.96
N GLY A 111 23.29 -0.21 -10.15
CA GLY A 111 24.26 -1.16 -10.71
C GLY A 111 23.72 -2.12 -11.77
N GLU A 112 22.49 -1.91 -12.27
CA GLU A 112 21.86 -2.75 -13.31
C GLU A 112 22.22 -2.37 -14.76
N ARG A 113 23.04 -1.34 -14.97
CA ARG A 113 23.55 -0.98 -16.31
C ARG A 113 25.09 -1.08 -16.34
N PRO A 114 25.68 -1.76 -17.35
CA PRO A 114 27.12 -1.78 -17.57
C PRO A 114 27.67 -0.39 -17.94
#